data_AF-A0A972LQ70-F1
#
_entry.id   AF-A0A972LQ70-F1
#
_cell.length_a   1.000
_cell.length_b   1.000
_cell.length_c   1.000
_cell.angle_alpha   90.00
_cell.angle_beta   90.00
_cell.angle_gamma   90.00
#
_symmetry.space_group_name_H-M   'P 1'
#
loop_
_entity.id
_entity.type
_entity.pdbx_description
1 polymer ?
#
loop_
_entity_poly.entity_id
_entity_poly.type
_entity_poly.pdbx_seq_one_letter_code
_entity_poly.pdbx_strand_id
1 'polypeptide(L)'
;MATPQDAMISHRLVLHPSDPMTAPQSTQALVQGLALSGLIGDVYPQGGEYAFFSGAEFLQLISFLGCSPHMALLPGESEDPGFCYVSLTAIKAWPKFILGQHPATSRCPNCSSPAVDWQNNMDPGSIHVCTSCEIKSPIHALNWKRSAGYGRVFIEIYGVHPHEAVPADHLLESLHTAHGIAWDYCYL
;
A
#
# COMPACT_ATOMS: atom_id res chain seq x y z
N MET A 1 1.48 34.51 7.80
CA MET A 1 1.06 33.54 8.83
C MET A 1 1.56 32.19 8.35
N ALA A 2 2.74 31.78 8.80
CA ALA A 2 3.46 30.65 8.20
C ALA A 2 4.01 29.74 9.31
N THR A 3 3.52 28.48 9.28
CA THR A 3 4.21 27.15 9.43
C THR A 3 5.15 26.91 10.62
N PRO A 4 5.55 25.67 10.98
CA PRO A 4 5.37 24.38 10.30
C PRO A 4 4.80 23.28 11.22
N GLN A 5 3.98 22.39 10.68
CA GLN A 5 3.96 21.05 11.24
C GLN A 5 3.97 20.14 10.04
N ASP A 6 5.15 19.57 9.86
CA ASP A 6 5.56 18.77 8.74
C ASP A 6 4.39 17.93 8.23
N ALA A 7 4.26 17.86 6.91
CA ALA A 7 3.96 16.57 6.33
C ALA A 7 5.10 15.65 6.81
N MET A 8 5.04 15.20 8.08
CA MET A 8 5.81 14.08 8.58
C MET A 8 5.52 13.04 7.54
N ILE A 9 6.57 12.71 6.80
CA ILE A 9 6.59 11.70 5.76
C ILE A 9 6.14 10.44 6.51
N SER A 10 4.83 10.22 6.50
CA SER A 10 4.21 9.20 7.31
C SER A 10 4.42 7.96 6.50
N HIS A 11 5.52 7.31 6.83
CA HIS A 11 5.84 6.01 6.30
C HIS A 11 4.61 5.14 6.43
N ARG A 12 4.26 4.50 5.33
CA ARG A 12 3.08 3.66 5.29
C ARG A 12 3.29 2.44 4.43
N LEU A 13 2.77 1.33 4.92
CA LEU A 13 2.57 0.12 4.13
C LEU A 13 1.29 0.33 3.31
N VAL A 14 1.39 0.17 2.00
CA VAL A 14 0.24 0.30 1.10
C VAL A 14 -0.03 -1.02 0.42
N LEU A 15 -1.25 -1.53 0.58
CA LEU A 15 -1.75 -2.66 -0.20
C LEU A 15 -2.50 -2.12 -1.42
N HIS A 16 -2.28 -2.75 -2.57
CA HIS A 16 -2.94 -2.42 -3.82
C HIS A 16 -3.25 -3.70 -4.61
N PRO A 17 -4.25 -3.69 -5.50
CA PRO A 17 -4.47 -4.81 -6.42
C PRO A 17 -3.22 -5.10 -7.26
N SER A 18 -2.90 -6.38 -7.46
CA SER A 18 -1.78 -6.81 -8.31
C SER A 18 -2.03 -6.48 -9.79
N ASP A 19 -3.29 -6.60 -10.23
CA ASP A 19 -3.75 -6.03 -11.51
C ASP A 19 -4.35 -4.64 -11.23
N PRO A 20 -3.71 -3.55 -11.69
CA PRO A 20 -4.15 -2.20 -11.38
C PRO A 20 -5.51 -1.84 -11.95
N MET A 21 -5.99 -2.57 -12.97
CA MET A 21 -7.31 -2.35 -13.57
C MET A 21 -8.46 -2.92 -12.73
N THR A 22 -8.15 -3.91 -11.89
CA THR A 22 -9.12 -4.51 -10.98
C THR A 22 -9.35 -3.64 -9.76
N ALA A 23 -10.56 -3.71 -9.21
CA ALA A 23 -10.93 -3.07 -7.95
C ALA A 23 -12.12 -3.83 -7.35
N PRO A 24 -12.30 -3.79 -6.02
CA PRO A 24 -13.51 -4.30 -5.39
C PRO A 24 -14.77 -3.65 -5.97
N GLN A 25 -15.92 -4.32 -5.82
CA GLN A 25 -17.19 -3.83 -6.36
C GLN A 25 -17.57 -2.43 -5.82
N SER A 26 -17.24 -2.13 -4.57
CA SER A 26 -17.46 -0.84 -3.95
C SER A 26 -16.50 -0.63 -2.77
N THR A 27 -16.29 0.62 -2.36
CA THR A 27 -15.54 0.93 -1.14
C THR A 27 -16.16 0.26 0.09
N GLN A 28 -17.50 0.20 0.15
CA GLN A 28 -18.20 -0.44 1.25
C GLN A 28 -17.95 -1.96 1.31
N ALA A 29 -17.92 -2.64 0.16
CA ALA A 29 -17.59 -4.05 0.11
C ALA A 29 -16.16 -4.30 0.63
N LEU A 30 -15.21 -3.43 0.27
CA LEU A 30 -13.83 -3.48 0.77
C LEU A 30 -13.78 -3.28 2.29
N VAL A 31 -14.46 -2.26 2.81
CA VAL A 31 -14.56 -2.01 4.27
C VAL A 31 -15.13 -3.23 4.98
N GLN A 32 -16.20 -3.84 4.46
CA GLN A 32 -16.78 -5.05 5.06
C GLN A 32 -15.80 -6.23 5.06
N GLY A 33 -15.09 -6.46 3.97
CA GLY A 33 -14.07 -7.52 3.89
C GLY A 33 -12.95 -7.32 4.91
N LEU A 34 -12.48 -6.08 5.08
CA LEU A 34 -11.44 -5.71 6.03
C LEU A 34 -11.91 -5.81 7.50
N ALA A 35 -13.15 -5.45 7.77
CA ALA A 35 -13.74 -5.59 9.11
C ALA A 35 -13.91 -7.07 9.47
N LEU A 36 -14.36 -7.89 8.52
CA LEU A 36 -14.50 -9.34 8.70
C LEU A 36 -13.16 -10.04 8.90
N SER A 37 -12.09 -9.59 8.24
CA SER A 37 -10.75 -10.12 8.49
C SER A 37 -10.20 -9.70 9.86
N GLY A 38 -10.79 -8.68 10.49
CA GLY A 38 -10.28 -8.10 11.73
C GLY A 38 -9.09 -7.14 11.53
N LEU A 39 -8.82 -6.68 10.29
CA LEU A 39 -7.76 -5.70 10.02
C LEU A 39 -8.17 -4.31 10.54
N ILE A 40 -9.44 -3.94 10.38
CA ILE A 40 -9.98 -2.65 10.79
C ILE A 40 -11.00 -2.80 11.91
N GLY A 41 -11.03 -1.82 12.81
CA GLY A 41 -12.00 -1.65 13.87
C GLY A 41 -12.96 -0.49 13.60
N ASP A 42 -13.25 0.29 14.64
CA ASP A 42 -14.15 1.43 14.55
C ASP A 42 -13.59 2.56 13.66
N VAL A 43 -14.49 3.42 13.17
CA VAL A 43 -14.12 4.60 12.37
C VAL A 43 -13.22 5.52 13.19
N TYR A 44 -12.10 5.95 12.59
CA TYR A 44 -11.20 6.93 13.15
C TYR A 44 -11.54 8.34 12.60
N PRO A 45 -12.18 9.22 13.40
CA PRO A 45 -12.76 10.46 12.88
C PRO A 45 -11.74 11.49 12.36
N GLN A 46 -10.49 11.39 12.83
CA GLN A 46 -9.45 12.37 12.53
C GLN A 46 -8.54 11.94 11.36
N GLY A 47 -8.72 10.73 10.83
CA GLY A 47 -7.87 10.15 9.77
C GLY A 47 -8.37 10.36 8.33
N GLY A 48 -9.54 10.99 8.15
CA GLY A 48 -10.14 11.25 6.84
C GLY A 48 -11.45 10.48 6.60
N GLU A 49 -11.89 10.41 5.34
CA GLU A 49 -13.22 9.89 4.96
C GLU A 49 -13.37 8.38 5.22
N TYR A 50 -12.32 7.59 4.99
CA TYR A 50 -12.31 6.14 5.19
C TYR A 50 -11.14 5.71 6.07
N ALA A 51 -11.07 6.27 7.28
CA ALA A 51 -10.06 5.90 8.27
C ALA A 51 -10.68 5.10 9.41
N PHE A 52 -9.92 4.12 9.90
CA PHE A 52 -10.35 3.15 10.90
C PHE A 52 -9.21 2.87 11.87
N PHE A 53 -9.55 2.64 13.14
CA PHE A 53 -8.61 2.08 14.09
C PHE A 53 -8.16 0.67 13.66
N SER A 54 -7.02 0.24 14.16
CA SER A 54 -6.55 -1.14 13.97
C SER A 54 -7.55 -2.13 14.60
N GLY A 55 -7.90 -3.18 13.86
CA GLY A 55 -8.82 -4.21 14.32
C GLY A 55 -8.16 -5.24 15.24
N ALA A 56 -8.96 -6.15 15.80
CA ALA A 56 -8.52 -7.14 16.78
C ALA A 56 -7.43 -8.10 16.25
N GLU A 57 -7.45 -8.37 14.93
CA GLU A 57 -6.51 -9.28 14.27
C GLU A 57 -5.32 -8.54 13.62
N PHE A 58 -5.19 -7.23 13.82
CA PHE A 58 -4.20 -6.39 13.15
C PHE A 58 -2.76 -6.93 13.30
N LEU A 59 -2.34 -7.28 14.53
CA LEU A 59 -1.00 -7.79 14.81
C LEU A 59 -0.76 -9.21 14.29
N GLN A 60 -1.82 -9.94 13.93
CA GLN A 60 -1.70 -11.23 13.25
C GLN A 60 -1.57 -11.01 11.74
N LEU A 61 -2.36 -10.09 11.19
CA LEU A 61 -2.43 -9.78 9.77
C LEU A 61 -1.23 -8.97 9.26
N ILE A 62 -0.58 -8.20 10.13
CA ILE A 62 0.61 -7.42 9.82
C ILE A 62 1.76 -7.92 10.69
N SER A 63 2.75 -8.55 10.05
CA SER A 63 3.95 -9.03 10.70
C SER A 63 4.97 -7.90 10.84
N PHE A 64 5.49 -7.73 12.06
CA PHE A 64 6.52 -6.75 12.35
C PHE A 64 7.89 -7.42 12.47
N LEU A 65 8.81 -7.04 11.60
CA LEU A 65 10.16 -7.58 11.52
C LEU A 65 11.10 -6.74 12.40
N GLY A 66 11.60 -7.34 13.48
CA GLY A 66 12.55 -6.71 14.40
C GLY A 66 11.98 -6.47 15.81
N CYS A 67 12.79 -5.90 16.70
CA CYS A 67 12.39 -5.54 18.05
C CYS A 67 11.75 -4.15 18.06
N SER A 68 10.64 -3.93 17.34
CA SER A 68 9.88 -2.68 17.43
C SER A 68 9.17 -2.67 18.78
N PRO A 69 9.67 -1.94 19.80
CA PRO A 69 9.40 -2.33 21.17
C PRO A 69 7.95 -2.06 21.57
N HIS A 70 7.32 -0.98 21.10
CA HIS A 70 5.95 -0.60 21.47
C HIS A 70 5.22 0.05 20.28
N MET A 71 4.31 -0.70 19.67
CA MET A 71 3.34 -0.15 18.71
C MET A 71 2.06 0.19 19.44
N ALA A 72 1.67 1.46 19.38
CA ALA A 72 0.34 1.89 19.79
C ALA A 72 -0.67 1.53 18.69
N LEU A 73 -1.78 0.90 19.06
CA LEU A 73 -2.94 0.68 18.19
C LEU A 73 -4.04 1.72 18.46
N LEU A 74 -3.99 2.34 19.65
CA LEU A 74 -4.85 3.45 20.05
C LEU A 74 -4.02 4.70 20.38
N PRO A 75 -4.59 5.90 20.22
CA PRO A 75 -3.94 7.14 20.63
C PRO A 75 -3.56 7.11 22.11
N GLY A 76 -2.29 7.39 22.41
CA GLY A 76 -1.78 7.51 23.78
C GLY A 76 -1.35 6.21 24.46
N GLU A 77 -1.29 5.08 23.75
CA GLU A 77 -0.72 3.82 24.29
C GLU A 77 0.81 3.84 24.39
N SER A 78 1.49 4.70 23.63
CA SER A 78 2.94 4.87 23.65
C SER A 78 3.33 6.30 24.03
N GLU A 79 4.57 6.46 24.50
CA GLU A 79 5.20 7.78 24.68
C GLU A 79 5.44 8.47 23.32
N ASP A 80 5.55 7.69 22.24
CA ASP A 80 5.55 8.21 20.88
C ASP A 80 4.14 8.64 20.44
N PRO A 81 4.00 9.77 19.73
CA PRO A 81 2.70 10.31 19.32
C PRO A 81 2.03 9.53 18.17
N GLY A 82 2.73 8.57 17.56
CA GLY A 82 2.23 7.77 16.44
C GLY A 82 1.50 6.51 16.91
N PHE A 83 0.39 6.17 16.24
CA PHE A 83 -0.30 4.89 16.43
C PHE A 83 -0.69 4.30 15.07
N CYS A 84 -0.92 3.00 15.03
CA CYS A 84 -1.31 2.28 13.83
C CYS A 84 -2.80 2.48 13.54
N TYR A 85 -3.10 2.93 12.33
CA TYR A 85 -4.46 3.02 11.81
C TYR A 85 -4.48 2.71 10.32
N VAL A 86 -5.66 2.33 9.82
CA VAL A 86 -5.86 1.95 8.44
C VAL A 86 -6.73 3.01 7.76
N SER A 87 -6.30 3.47 6.59
CA SER A 87 -7.07 4.38 5.73
C SER A 87 -7.28 3.75 4.36
N LEU A 88 -8.39 4.11 3.71
CA LEU A 88 -8.71 3.68 2.36
C LEU A 88 -8.83 4.89 1.44
N THR A 89 -8.32 4.72 0.22
CA THR A 89 -8.65 5.66 -0.85
C THR A 89 -9.99 5.29 -1.49
N ALA A 90 -10.76 6.29 -1.91
CA ALA A 90 -11.94 6.04 -2.72
C ALA A 90 -11.56 5.40 -4.06
N ILE A 91 -12.32 4.38 -4.50
CA ILE A 91 -12.09 3.68 -5.77
C ILE A 91 -12.15 4.67 -6.93
N LYS A 92 -11.08 4.74 -7.71
CA LYS A 92 -10.93 5.63 -8.86
C LYS A 92 -11.43 4.96 -10.15
N ALA A 93 -11.83 5.78 -11.11
CA ALA A 93 -12.22 5.31 -12.44
C ALA A 93 -11.02 4.75 -13.23
N TRP A 94 -9.84 5.33 -13.04
CA TRP A 94 -8.58 4.93 -13.70
C TRP A 94 -7.49 4.68 -12.65
N PRO A 95 -6.58 3.71 -12.87
CA PRO A 95 -5.53 3.43 -11.90
C PRO A 95 -4.59 4.63 -11.74
N LYS A 96 -4.04 4.74 -10.54
CA LYS A 96 -3.04 5.74 -10.18
C LYS A 96 -1.72 5.05 -9.86
N PHE A 97 -0.65 5.75 -10.17
CA PHE A 97 0.69 5.40 -9.75
C PHE A 97 0.99 6.06 -8.41
N ILE A 98 1.50 5.29 -7.46
CA ILE A 98 2.04 5.77 -6.19
C ILE A 98 3.51 5.38 -6.11
N LEU A 99 4.33 6.27 -5.56
CA LEU A 99 5.77 6.10 -5.47
C LEU A 99 6.26 6.61 -4.11
N GLY A 100 7.02 5.77 -3.42
CA GLY A 100 7.60 6.09 -2.12
C GLY A 100 8.80 7.02 -2.22
N GLN A 101 9.28 7.49 -1.07
CA GLN A 101 10.49 8.31 -1.05
C GLN A 101 11.74 7.44 -1.24
N HIS A 102 12.60 7.86 -2.17
CA HIS A 102 13.91 7.32 -2.61
C HIS A 102 13.90 7.13 -4.14
N PRO A 103 15.05 7.24 -4.82
CA PRO A 103 15.06 7.10 -6.28
C PRO A 103 14.47 5.74 -6.65
N ALA A 104 13.32 5.74 -7.33
CA ALA A 104 12.67 4.50 -7.68
C ALA A 104 13.62 3.69 -8.56
N THR A 105 13.98 2.50 -8.09
CA THR A 105 14.72 1.55 -8.89
C THR A 105 13.74 0.49 -9.37
N SER A 106 13.38 0.56 -10.64
CA SER A 106 12.59 -0.46 -11.30
C SER A 106 13.51 -1.37 -12.11
N ARG A 107 13.12 -2.64 -12.25
CA ARG A 107 13.85 -3.63 -13.04
C ARG A 107 12.94 -4.33 -14.02
N CYS A 108 13.50 -4.73 -15.16
CA CYS A 108 12.81 -5.54 -16.13
C CYS A 108 12.34 -6.86 -15.48
N PRO A 109 11.05 -7.25 -15.62
CA PRO A 109 10.55 -8.48 -15.02
C PRO A 109 11.17 -9.74 -15.63
N ASN A 110 11.73 -9.65 -16.84
CA ASN A 110 12.36 -10.79 -17.52
C ASN A 110 13.85 -10.94 -17.20
N CYS A 111 14.67 -9.92 -17.50
CA CYS A 111 16.14 -10.03 -17.36
C CYS A 111 16.69 -9.39 -16.08
N SER A 112 15.85 -8.75 -15.26
CA SER A 112 16.25 -8.01 -14.05
C SER A 112 17.21 -6.83 -14.26
N SER A 113 17.54 -6.47 -15.51
CA SER A 113 18.29 -5.24 -15.81
C SER A 113 17.53 -4.01 -15.30
N PRO A 114 18.24 -2.94 -14.87
CA PRO A 114 17.61 -1.68 -14.51
C PRO A 114 16.73 -1.17 -15.65
N ALA A 115 15.47 -0.82 -15.33
CA ALA A 115 14.63 -0.10 -16.25
C ALA A 115 15.03 1.39 -16.22
N VAL A 116 15.31 1.94 -17.40
CA VAL A 116 15.65 3.35 -17.60
C VAL A 116 14.45 4.07 -18.21
N ASP A 117 14.39 5.39 -18.08
CA ASP A 117 13.39 6.24 -18.75
C ASP A 117 11.91 5.94 -18.43
N TRP A 118 11.62 5.10 -17.43
CA TRP A 118 10.25 4.79 -17.00
C TRP A 118 9.51 6.04 -16.50
N GLN A 119 10.23 7.02 -15.97
CA GLN A 119 9.69 8.30 -15.48
C GLN A 119 9.00 9.09 -16.58
N ASN A 120 9.39 8.87 -17.84
CA ASN A 120 8.86 9.61 -18.98
C ASN A 120 7.40 9.23 -19.28
N ASN A 121 6.95 8.05 -18.83
CA ASN A 121 5.60 7.62 -19.08
C ASN A 121 5.09 6.65 -18.01
N MET A 122 4.58 7.20 -16.91
CA MET A 122 4.06 6.46 -15.75
C MET A 122 2.58 6.05 -15.88
N ASP A 123 1.95 6.22 -17.03
CA ASP A 123 0.53 5.84 -17.19
C ASP A 123 0.37 4.30 -17.07
N PRO A 124 -0.61 3.80 -16.29
CA PRO A 124 -0.79 2.35 -16.08
C PRO A 124 -0.96 1.53 -17.37
N GLY A 125 -1.46 2.13 -18.45
CA GLY A 125 -1.65 1.49 -19.76
C GLY A 125 -0.40 1.51 -20.65
N SER A 126 0.68 2.17 -20.21
CA SER A 126 1.89 2.33 -21.01
C SER A 126 2.75 1.08 -21.03
N ILE A 127 3.47 0.92 -22.15
CA ILE A 127 4.40 -0.18 -22.37
C ILE A 127 5.83 0.34 -22.22
N HIS A 128 6.58 -0.30 -21.34
CA HIS A 128 8.02 -0.14 -21.23
C HIS A 128 8.73 -1.18 -22.10
N VAL A 129 9.79 -0.77 -22.80
CA VAL A 129 10.64 -1.66 -23.59
C VAL A 129 12.00 -1.73 -22.93
N CYS A 130 12.41 -2.93 -22.52
CA CYS A 130 13.70 -3.11 -21.85
C CYS A 130 14.85 -2.88 -22.83
N THR A 131 15.81 -2.03 -22.48
CA THR A 131 16.99 -1.74 -23.31
C THR A 131 18.02 -2.88 -23.34
N SER A 132 17.93 -3.87 -22.43
CA SER A 132 18.86 -5.00 -22.38
C SER A 132 18.35 -6.27 -23.05
N CYS A 133 17.06 -6.57 -22.96
CA CYS A 133 16.48 -7.79 -23.53
C CYS A 133 15.34 -7.53 -24.53
N GLU A 134 15.04 -6.26 -24.82
CA GLU A 134 14.04 -5.80 -25.80
C GLU A 134 12.59 -6.24 -25.54
N ILE A 135 12.34 -6.92 -24.43
CA ILE A 135 10.99 -7.32 -24.05
C ILE A 135 10.13 -6.11 -23.72
N LYS A 136 8.92 -6.15 -24.25
CA LYS A 136 7.84 -5.23 -23.96
C LYS A 136 7.08 -5.71 -22.73
N SER A 137 6.88 -4.83 -21.77
CA SER A 137 6.10 -5.12 -20.57
C SER A 137 5.23 -3.92 -20.22
N PRO A 138 4.03 -4.12 -19.67
CA PRO A 138 3.28 -3.03 -19.06
C PRO A 138 4.15 -2.35 -17.99
N ILE A 139 4.08 -1.03 -17.88
CA ILE A 139 4.93 -0.32 -16.93
C ILE A 139 4.63 -0.70 -15.47
N HIS A 140 3.37 -1.03 -15.18
CA HIS A 140 2.97 -1.52 -13.86
C HIS A 140 3.54 -2.91 -13.53
N ALA A 141 3.99 -3.68 -14.53
CA ALA A 141 4.61 -4.99 -14.36
C ALA A 141 6.14 -4.93 -14.15
N LEU A 142 6.74 -3.73 -14.16
CA LEU A 142 8.14 -3.60 -13.76
C LEU A 142 8.33 -4.02 -12.30
N ASN A 143 9.49 -4.58 -11.97
CA ASN A 143 9.80 -4.90 -10.59
C ASN A 143 10.23 -3.62 -9.86
N TRP A 144 9.29 -3.02 -9.13
CA TRP A 144 9.47 -1.79 -8.34
C TRP A 144 10.09 -2.03 -6.96
N LYS A 145 10.46 -3.27 -6.61
CA LYS A 145 11.08 -3.61 -5.32
C LYS A 145 10.36 -3.02 -4.10
N ARG A 146 9.02 -3.10 -4.07
CA ARG A 146 8.19 -2.53 -3.00
C ARG A 146 8.28 -1.00 -2.84
N SER A 147 8.84 -0.27 -3.80
CA SER A 147 8.95 1.20 -3.75
C SER A 147 7.83 1.94 -4.48
N ALA A 148 7.01 1.23 -5.24
CA ALA A 148 5.91 1.81 -6.00
C ALA A 148 4.78 0.81 -6.18
N GLY A 149 3.60 1.34 -6.48
CA GLY A 149 2.39 0.56 -6.71
C GLY A 149 1.47 1.20 -7.73
N TYR A 150 0.63 0.39 -8.36
CA TYR A 150 -0.42 0.85 -9.26
C TYR A 150 -1.75 0.30 -8.80
N GLY A 151 -2.79 1.13 -8.81
CA GLY A 151 -4.12 0.68 -8.39
C GLY A 151 -5.19 1.74 -8.52
N ARG A 152 -6.44 1.29 -8.60
CA ARG A 152 -7.61 2.15 -8.50
C ARG A 152 -8.04 2.40 -7.06
N VAL A 153 -7.51 1.62 -6.13
CA VAL A 153 -7.77 1.69 -4.69
C VAL A 153 -6.51 1.27 -3.95
N PHE A 154 -6.35 1.82 -2.77
CA PHE A 154 -5.20 1.61 -1.88
C PHE A 154 -5.72 1.45 -0.45
N ILE A 155 -5.18 0.45 0.24
CA ILE A 155 -5.30 0.28 1.69
C ILE A 155 -4.00 0.78 2.28
N GLU A 156 -4.06 1.88 3.02
CA GLU A 156 -2.91 2.57 3.60
C GLU A 156 -2.85 2.30 5.09
N ILE A 157 -1.76 1.68 5.53
CA ILE A 157 -1.52 1.36 6.94
C ILE A 157 -0.48 2.35 7.45
N TYR A 158 -0.91 3.25 8.33
CA TYR A 158 -0.10 4.30 8.94
C TYR A 158 0.50 3.84 10.26
N GLY A 159 1.47 4.60 10.77
CA GLY A 159 2.14 4.29 12.04
C GLY A 159 3.11 3.11 11.94
N VAL A 160 3.53 2.75 10.71
CA VAL A 160 4.47 1.66 10.45
C VAL A 160 5.68 2.18 9.68
N HIS A 161 6.89 1.77 10.06
CA HIS A 161 8.09 2.13 9.31
C HIS A 161 8.31 1.20 8.11
N PRO A 162 8.96 1.67 7.03
CA PRO A 162 9.21 0.85 5.85
C PRO A 162 10.09 -0.34 6.22
N HIS A 163 9.81 -1.50 5.63
CA HIS A 163 10.48 -2.77 5.90
C HIS A 163 10.30 -3.36 7.31
N GLU A 164 9.69 -2.61 8.24
CA GLU A 164 9.33 -3.13 9.56
C GLU A 164 8.00 -3.86 9.51
N ALA A 165 7.01 -3.38 8.74
CA ALA A 165 5.72 -4.06 8.58
C ALA A 165 5.62 -4.82 7.26
N VAL A 166 5.13 -6.05 7.30
CA VAL A 166 4.85 -6.88 6.12
C VAL A 166 3.44 -7.47 6.26
N PRO A 167 2.58 -7.40 5.23
CA PRO A 167 1.30 -8.09 5.29
C PRO A 167 1.53 -9.59 5.34
N ALA A 168 0.90 -10.28 6.29
CA ALA A 168 0.92 -11.73 6.36
C ALA A 168 0.17 -12.34 5.18
N ASP A 169 0.57 -13.53 4.73
CA ASP A 169 -0.03 -14.18 3.56
C ASP A 169 -1.56 -14.34 3.71
N HIS A 170 -2.03 -14.69 4.91
CA HIS A 170 -3.46 -14.86 5.18
C HIS A 170 -4.27 -13.55 5.06
N LEU A 171 -3.65 -12.37 5.23
CA LEU A 171 -4.31 -11.09 4.94
C LEU A 171 -4.58 -10.96 3.43
N LEU A 172 -3.57 -11.24 2.61
CA LEU A 172 -3.67 -11.17 1.15
C LEU A 172 -4.65 -12.23 0.62
N GLU A 173 -4.64 -13.44 1.19
CA GLU A 173 -5.60 -14.50 0.87
C GLU A 173 -7.04 -14.13 1.29
N SER A 174 -7.22 -13.47 2.44
CA SER A 174 -8.55 -13.00 2.89
C SER A 174 -9.10 -11.95 1.94
N LEU A 175 -8.27 -10.99 1.53
CA LEU A 175 -8.63 -9.97 0.53
C LEU A 175 -8.94 -10.59 -0.83
N HIS A 176 -8.18 -11.61 -1.23
CA HIS A 176 -8.44 -12.37 -2.46
C HIS A 176 -9.76 -13.11 -2.40
N THR A 177 -10.04 -13.81 -1.30
CA THR A 177 -11.27 -14.57 -1.12
C THR A 177 -12.51 -13.66 -1.09
N ALA A 178 -12.40 -12.49 -0.45
CA ALA A 178 -13.52 -11.55 -0.34
C ALA A 178 -13.87 -10.84 -1.67
N HIS A 179 -12.89 -10.66 -2.56
CA HIS A 179 -13.07 -9.80 -3.74
C HIS A 179 -12.71 -10.45 -5.08
N GLY A 180 -12.14 -11.65 -5.08
CA GLY A 180 -11.63 -12.33 -6.27
C GLY A 180 -10.41 -11.65 -6.89
N ILE A 181 -9.70 -10.81 -6.14
CA ILE A 181 -8.62 -9.93 -6.63
C ILE A 181 -7.32 -10.29 -5.93
N ALA A 182 -6.24 -10.50 -6.66
CA ALA A 182 -4.91 -10.64 -6.06
C ALA A 182 -4.43 -9.27 -5.57
N TRP A 183 -3.79 -9.24 -4.40
CA TRP A 183 -3.25 -8.03 -3.80
C TRP A 183 -1.74 -8.13 -3.66
N ASP A 184 -1.08 -6.99 -3.78
CA ASP A 184 0.34 -6.82 -3.54
C ASP A 184 0.58 -5.56 -2.69
N TYR A 185 1.83 -5.30 -2.32
CA TYR A 185 2.15 -4.18 -1.45
C TYR A 185 3.43 -3.42 -1.81
N CYS A 186 3.49 -2.18 -1.35
CA CYS A 186 4.65 -1.30 -1.42
C CYS A 186 4.74 -0.42 -0.16
N TYR A 187 5.86 0.30 -0.02
CA TYR A 187 6.10 1.26 1.05
C TYR A 187 6.17 2.67 0.46
N LEU A 188 5.51 3.63 1.13
CA LEU A 188 5.58 5.05 0.82
C LEU A 188 6.27 5.84 1.92
#